data_AF-A0A2V6Q834-F1
#
_entry.id   AF-A0A2V6Q834-F1
#
_cell.length_a   1.000
_cell.length_b   1.000
_cell.length_c   1.000
_cell.angle_alpha   90.00
_cell.angle_beta   90.00
_cell.angle_gamma   90.00
#
_symmetry.space_group_name_H-M   'P 1'
#
loop_
_entity.id
_entity.type
_entity.pdbx_description
1 polymer ?
#
loop_
_entity_poly.entity_id
_entity_poly.type
_entity_poly.pdbx_seq_one_letter_code
_entity_poly.pdbx_strand_id
1 'polypeptide(L)'
;MVTRFGLIFAVLLLAPTAASARNGNECSKLPASALRPRPCNPQAECLRLISKNVPEKERAARQRDCQNQPTSGTCYGPEAYNPQEECKKKR
;
A
#
# COMPACT_ATOMS: atom_id res chain seq x y z
N MET A 1 0.82 -34.29 26.76
CA MET A 1 1.91 -33.42 26.26
C MET A 1 1.50 -32.91 24.89
N VAL A 2 0.91 -31.70 24.78
CA VAL A 2 1.55 -30.44 24.30
C VAL A 2 2.52 -30.68 23.14
N THR A 3 2.43 -30.09 21.93
CA THR A 3 1.94 -28.74 21.58
C THR A 3 1.86 -28.57 20.04
N ARG A 4 0.80 -27.87 19.59
CA ARG A 4 0.75 -26.84 18.52
C ARG A 4 1.01 -27.18 17.04
N PHE A 5 -0.10 -27.14 16.30
CA PHE A 5 -0.23 -26.51 14.97
C PHE A 5 0.66 -25.26 14.84
N GLY A 6 1.54 -25.25 13.84
CA GLY A 6 2.39 -24.11 13.47
C GLY A 6 2.27 -23.82 11.98
N LEU A 7 1.26 -23.04 11.61
CA LEU A 7 1.21 -22.27 10.37
C LEU A 7 2.48 -21.42 10.27
N ILE A 8 3.35 -21.68 9.30
CA ILE A 8 4.38 -20.71 8.90
C ILE A 8 4.02 -20.20 7.52
N PHE A 9 3.30 -19.08 7.56
CA PHE A 9 3.13 -18.10 6.49
C PHE A 9 4.51 -17.68 5.96
N ALA A 10 4.94 -18.23 4.83
CA ALA A 10 6.06 -17.70 4.08
C ALA A 10 5.56 -16.56 3.16
N VAL A 11 5.38 -15.37 3.74
CA VAL A 11 5.17 -14.12 3.00
C VAL A 11 6.45 -13.29 3.11
N LEU A 12 7.34 -13.46 2.13
CA LEU A 12 8.57 -12.69 1.90
C LEU A 12 8.90 -12.97 0.42
N LEU A 13 8.82 -12.07 -0.55
CA LEU A 13 9.18 -10.66 -0.60
C LEU A 13 8.38 -9.96 -1.71
N LEU A 14 7.60 -8.92 -1.39
CA LEU A 14 7.22 -7.92 -2.40
C LEU A 14 8.44 -7.03 -2.64
N ALA A 15 9.26 -7.40 -3.62
CA ALA A 15 10.23 -6.49 -4.22
C ALA A 15 9.47 -5.53 -5.16
N PRO A 16 9.48 -4.20 -4.93
CA PRO A 16 8.99 -3.26 -5.92
C PRO A 16 10.10 -3.10 -6.95
N THR A 17 10.20 -4.01 -7.91
CA THR A 17 11.01 -3.77 -9.11
C THR A 17 10.24 -2.81 -10.01
N ALA A 18 10.18 -1.55 -9.60
CA ALA A 18 9.95 -0.43 -10.49
C ALA A 18 11.20 -0.26 -11.37
N ALA A 19 11.38 -1.18 -12.33
CA ALA A 19 12.48 -1.13 -13.28
C ALA A 19 11.98 -1.51 -14.67
N SER A 20 11.79 -0.47 -15.48
CA SER A 20 12.02 -0.50 -16.93
C SER A 20 11.10 -1.37 -17.79
N ALA A 21 9.84 -0.96 -17.97
CA ALA A 21 9.05 -1.39 -19.14
C ALA A 21 9.54 -0.63 -20.39
N ARG A 22 10.57 -1.16 -21.06
CA ARG A 22 11.20 -0.56 -22.26
C ARG A 22 10.90 -1.33 -23.56
N ASN A 23 10.10 -2.39 -23.52
CA ASN A 23 9.69 -3.16 -24.71
C ASN A 23 8.16 -3.22 -24.79
N GLY A 24 7.55 -2.75 -25.86
CA GLY A 24 6.09 -2.61 -25.91
C GLY A 24 5.26 -3.89 -26.10
N ASN A 25 5.80 -5.05 -25.73
CA ASN A 25 5.02 -6.26 -25.42
C ASN A 25 4.85 -6.44 -23.88
N GLU A 26 5.48 -5.58 -23.08
CA GLU A 26 5.49 -5.66 -21.61
C GLU A 26 4.30 -4.90 -20.99
N CYS A 27 3.68 -3.98 -21.73
CA CYS A 27 2.51 -3.25 -21.24
C CYS A 27 1.33 -4.18 -20.93
N SER A 28 1.14 -5.26 -21.71
CA SER A 28 0.09 -6.25 -21.47
C SER A 28 0.33 -7.12 -20.23
N LYS A 29 1.55 -7.11 -19.68
CA LYS A 29 1.90 -7.82 -18.44
C LYS A 29 1.65 -6.99 -17.17
N LEU A 30 1.41 -5.69 -17.32
CA LEU A 30 1.05 -4.83 -16.20
C LEU A 30 -0.40 -5.12 -15.76
N PRO A 31 -0.78 -4.92 -14.49
CA PRO A 31 -2.17 -5.05 -14.10
C PRO A 31 -3.02 -3.93 -14.73
N ALA A 32 -4.25 -4.26 -15.13
CA ALA A 32 -5.20 -3.29 -15.70
C ALA A 32 -5.74 -2.28 -14.67
N SER A 33 -5.55 -2.56 -13.38
CA SER A 33 -5.89 -1.66 -12.27
C SER A 33 -4.87 -1.80 -11.14
N ALA A 34 -4.30 -0.68 -10.68
CA ALA A 34 -3.42 -0.62 -9.52
C ALA A 34 -3.67 0.68 -8.74
N LEU A 35 -3.35 0.70 -7.44
CA LEU A 35 -3.42 1.94 -6.65
C LEU A 35 -2.16 2.76 -6.91
N ARG A 36 -2.30 4.08 -7.10
CA ARG A 36 -1.16 4.95 -7.41
C ARG A 36 -0.31 5.17 -6.15
N PRO A 37 0.96 4.72 -6.12
CA PRO A 37 1.85 5.03 -5.02
C PRO A 37 2.18 6.52 -5.05
N ARG A 38 2.08 7.18 -3.90
CA ARG A 38 2.50 8.58 -3.75
C ARG A 38 3.38 8.75 -2.51
N PRO A 39 4.44 9.59 -2.56
CA PRO A 39 5.19 9.93 -1.37
C PRO A 39 4.24 10.63 -0.39
N CYS A 40 4.21 10.16 0.84
CA CYS A 40 3.36 10.70 1.88
C CYS A 40 4.01 10.53 3.25
N ASN A 41 3.35 11.09 4.27
CA ASN A 41 3.57 10.74 5.67
C ASN A 41 2.44 9.78 6.10
N PRO A 42 2.68 8.45 6.16
CA PRO A 42 1.67 7.47 6.55
C PRO A 42 1.06 7.73 7.93
N GLN A 43 1.88 8.17 8.90
CA GLN A 43 1.40 8.57 10.22
C GLN A 43 0.38 9.72 10.14
N ALA A 44 0.68 10.78 9.38
CA ALA A 44 -0.23 11.92 9.23
C ALA A 44 -1.52 11.54 8.48
N GLU A 45 -1.42 10.71 7.43
CA GLU A 45 -2.57 10.21 6.67
C GLU A 45 -3.49 9.36 7.59
N CYS A 46 -2.90 8.50 8.43
CA CYS A 46 -3.59 7.68 9.42
C CYS A 46 -4.31 8.53 10.46
N LEU A 47 -3.62 9.52 11.06
CA LEU A 47 -4.22 10.43 12.04
C LEU A 47 -5.38 11.25 11.44
N ARG A 48 -5.29 11.64 10.17
CA ARG A 48 -6.36 12.36 9.46
C ARG A 48 -7.64 11.54 9.31
N LEU A 49 -7.54 10.21 9.24
CA LEU A 49 -8.69 9.31 9.06
C LEU A 49 -9.42 8.98 10.37
N ILE A 50 -8.74 9.10 11.52
CA ILE A 50 -9.32 8.79 12.83
C ILE A 50 -10.44 9.76 13.22
N SER A 51 -10.34 11.03 12.83
CA SER A 51 -11.25 12.08 13.28
C SER A 51 -12.67 11.95 12.76
N LYS A 52 -12.91 11.22 11.65
CA LYS A 52 -14.23 11.15 11.01
C LYS A 52 -15.09 9.96 11.45
N ASN A 53 -14.50 8.84 11.89
CA ASN A 53 -15.24 7.58 12.04
C ASN A 53 -14.91 6.77 13.31
N VAL A 54 -14.05 7.27 14.20
CA VAL A 54 -13.61 6.50 15.36
C VAL A 54 -14.31 6.99 16.63
N PRO A 55 -15.00 6.12 17.39
CA PRO A 55 -15.63 6.50 18.64
C PRO A 55 -14.58 6.98 19.65
N GLU A 56 -14.94 7.96 20.48
CA GLU A 56 -14.00 8.66 21.37
C GLU A 56 -13.16 7.71 22.24
N LYS A 57 -13.78 6.65 22.74
CA LYS A 57 -13.15 5.60 23.56
C LYS A 57 -12.05 4.81 22.83
N GLU A 58 -12.11 4.71 21.50
CA GLU A 58 -11.12 4.00 20.67
C GLU A 58 -10.11 4.96 20.03
N ARG A 59 -10.42 6.26 20.02
CA ARG A 59 -9.64 7.30 19.36
C ARG A 59 -8.20 7.35 19.88
N ALA A 60 -8.00 7.24 21.19
CA ALA A 60 -6.67 7.23 21.81
C ALA A 60 -5.86 5.98 21.44
N ALA A 61 -6.50 4.80 21.36
CA ALA A 61 -5.86 3.58 20.93
C ALA A 61 -5.41 3.68 19.47
N ARG A 62 -6.33 4.12 18.59
CA ARG A 62 -6.05 4.32 17.17
C ARG A 62 -4.98 5.39 16.92
N GLN A 63 -4.97 6.46 17.71
CA GLN A 63 -3.92 7.48 17.63
C GLN A 63 -2.54 6.88 17.95
N ARG A 64 -2.44 6.01 18.95
CA ARG A 64 -1.19 5.28 19.24
C ARG A 64 -0.79 4.35 18.10
N ASP A 65 -1.74 3.62 17.52
CA ASP A 65 -1.47 2.79 16.33
C ASP A 65 -0.93 3.63 15.16
N CYS A 66 -1.49 4.81 14.92
CA CYS A 66 -0.99 5.72 13.89
C CYS A 66 0.38 6.31 14.24
N GLN A 67 0.69 6.57 15.52
CA GLN A 67 2.01 7.05 15.94
C GLN A 67 3.12 6.02 15.71
N ASN A 68 2.78 4.73 15.64
CA ASN A 68 3.71 3.66 15.30
C ASN A 68 3.96 3.56 13.78
N GLN A 69 3.25 4.32 12.94
CA GLN A 69 3.51 4.38 11.52
C GLN A 69 4.73 5.26 11.23
N PRO A 70 5.45 4.99 10.12
CA PRO A 70 6.56 5.84 9.73
C PRO A 70 6.07 7.24 9.32
N THR A 71 6.91 8.25 9.55
CA THR A 71 6.68 9.65 9.17
C THR A 71 6.97 9.93 7.69
N SER A 72 7.56 8.96 6.98
CA SER A 72 7.85 9.02 5.55
C SER A 72 7.65 7.65 4.91
N GLY A 73 7.09 7.63 3.70
CA GLY A 73 6.86 6.39 2.97
C GLY A 73 5.96 6.60 1.77
N THR A 74 5.32 5.52 1.36
CA THR A 74 4.41 5.50 0.20
C THR A 74 3.00 5.24 0.69
N CYS A 75 2.08 6.14 0.37
CA CYS A 75 0.64 5.93 0.55
C CYS A 75 0.06 5.47 -0.78
N TYR A 76 -0.99 4.65 -0.69
CA TYR A 76 -1.80 4.28 -1.82
C TYR A 76 -3.11 5.06 -1.70
N GLY A 77 -3.33 6.01 -2.61
CA GLY A 77 -4.59 6.73 -2.69
C GLY A 77 -5.74 5.79 -3.09
N PRO A 78 -7.01 6.18 -2.88
CA PRO A 78 -8.16 5.40 -3.32
C PRO A 78 -8.30 5.35 -4.85
N GLU A 79 -7.59 6.23 -5.55
CA GLU A 79 -7.60 6.31 -7.00
C GLU A 79 -6.80 5.16 -7.59
N ALA A 80 -7.53 4.21 -8.18
CA ALA A 80 -6.96 3.22 -9.07
C ALA A 80 -6.56 3.89 -10.39
N TYR A 81 -5.37 3.57 -10.89
CA TYR A 81 -4.93 3.91 -12.23
C TYR A 81 -4.78 2.63 -13.06
N ASN A 82 -4.75 2.77 -14.39
CA ASN A 82 -4.49 1.66 -15.30
C ASN A 82 -3.04 1.74 -15.83
N PRO A 83 -2.09 1.01 -15.22
CA PRO A 83 -0.71 1.01 -15.67
C PRO A 83 -0.54 0.53 -17.12
N GLN A 84 -1.40 -0.36 -17.62
CA GLN A 84 -1.32 -0.81 -19.02
C GLN A 84 -1.60 0.37 -19.97
N GLU A 85 -2.63 1.16 -19.70
CA GLU A 85 -3.01 2.31 -20.52
C GLU A 85 -1.96 3.42 -20.49
N GLU A 86 -1.39 3.72 -19.31
CA GLU A 86 -0.28 4.67 -19.18
C GLU A 86 0.97 4.19 -19.95
N CYS A 87 1.26 2.88 -19.93
CA CYS A 87 2.37 2.28 -20.67
C CYS A 87 2.17 2.38 -22.19
N LYS A 88 0.94 2.10 -22.68
CA LYS A 88 0.60 2.24 -24.11
C LYS A 88 0.69 3.69 -24.59
N LYS A 89 0.26 4.67 -23.76
CA LYS A 89 0.29 6.11 -24.10
C LYS A 89 1.70 6.69 -24.22
N LYS A 90 2.69 6.11 -23.55
CA LYS A 90 4.09 6.58 -23.56
C LYS A 90 4.93 5.95 -24.69
N ARG A 91 4.31 5.17 -25.57
CA ARG A 91 4.94 4.53 -26.71
C ARG A 91 4.75 5.35 -27.97
#